data_AF-U5QQK8-F1
#
_entry.id   AF-U5QQK8-F1
#
_cell.length_a   1.000
_cell.length_b   1.000
_cell.length_c   1.000
_cell.angle_alpha   90.00
_cell.angle_beta   90.00
_cell.angle_gamma   90.00
#
_symmetry.space_group_name_H-M   'P 1'
#
loop_
_entity.id
_entity.type
_entity.pdbx_description
1 polymer ?
#
loop_
_entity_poly.entity_id
_entity_poly.type
_entity_poly.pdbx_seq_one_letter_code
_entity_poly.pdbx_strand_id
1 'polypeptide(L)'
;MTPIPLLATVVAEDSPIILSGVLLTLVVIYLASKLGAEAARRLDFPPVLGELVAGVIVGVSALHLVIFPEGGLSASDSVIMTVLQGLNQLAPAAVDRIFESQSEVISVLAEIGVIILLFEIGLESDLRQLKEVGIQATVVACVGVAAPFAAGTAGLMLVFHVAAIPAIFAG
;
A
#
# COMPACT_ATOMS: atom_id res chain seq x y z
N MET A 1 22.51 -19.98 -43.51
CA MET A 1 22.43 -18.50 -43.56
C MET A 1 21.89 -18.04 -42.23
N THR A 2 22.75 -17.51 -41.36
CA THR A 2 22.41 -17.02 -40.03
C THR A 2 21.71 -15.65 -40.14
N PRO A 3 20.59 -15.41 -39.44
CA PRO A 3 19.98 -14.08 -39.43
C PRO A 3 20.87 -13.11 -38.65
N ILE A 4 21.00 -11.90 -39.18
CA ILE A 4 21.85 -10.80 -38.72
C ILE A 4 21.22 -10.15 -37.46
N PRO A 5 22.00 -9.90 -36.37
CA PRO A 5 21.50 -9.30 -35.14
C PRO A 5 21.50 -7.76 -35.19
N LEU A 6 20.97 -7.15 -36.27
CA LEU A 6 21.09 -5.69 -36.53
C LEU A 6 19.73 -4.95 -36.61
N LEU A 7 18.63 -5.56 -36.20
CA LEU A 7 17.47 -4.80 -35.73
C LEU A 7 17.19 -5.22 -34.29
N ALA A 8 17.69 -4.41 -33.37
CA ALA A 8 17.06 -4.26 -32.07
C ALA A 8 15.62 -3.80 -32.34
N THR A 9 14.66 -4.73 -32.35
CA THR A 9 13.27 -4.39 -32.06
C THR A 9 13.29 -3.78 -30.68
N VAL A 10 13.12 -2.46 -30.63
CA VAL A 10 12.96 -1.70 -29.39
C VAL A 10 11.95 -2.42 -28.51
N VAL A 11 12.43 -2.91 -27.37
CA VAL A 11 11.59 -3.36 -26.25
C VAL A 11 10.97 -2.11 -25.64
N ALA A 12 10.10 -1.45 -26.40
CA ALA A 12 9.45 -0.18 -26.07
C ALA A 12 7.93 -0.22 -26.25
N GLU A 13 7.35 -1.38 -26.59
CA GLU A 13 5.89 -1.50 -26.75
C GLU A 13 5.14 -1.49 -25.41
N ASP A 14 5.75 -1.94 -24.31
CA ASP A 14 5.03 -2.09 -23.04
C ASP A 14 5.08 -0.85 -22.14
N SER A 15 6.06 0.06 -22.30
CA SER A 15 6.23 1.22 -21.40
C SER A 15 5.02 2.17 -21.34
N PRO A 16 4.36 2.52 -22.46
CA PRO A 16 3.15 3.33 -22.43
C PRO A 16 2.01 2.62 -21.69
N ILE A 17 1.91 1.29 -21.82
CA ILE A 17 0.87 0.48 -21.19
C ILE A 17 1.12 0.40 -19.69
N ILE A 18 2.36 0.21 -19.24
CA ILE A 18 2.73 0.24 -17.82
C ILE A 18 2.32 1.59 -17.21
N LEU A 19 2.68 2.70 -17.84
CA LEU A 19 2.31 4.03 -17.36
C LEU A 19 0.79 4.21 -17.31
N SER A 20 0.08 3.78 -18.35
CA SER A 20 -1.39 3.85 -18.37
C SER A 20 -2.03 3.03 -17.24
N GLY A 21 -1.46 1.86 -16.93
CA GLY A 21 -1.88 1.03 -15.82
C GLY A 21 -1.62 1.70 -14.48
N VAL A 22 -0.40 2.23 -14.25
CA VAL A 22 -0.05 2.95 -13.03
C VAL A 22 -1.00 4.12 -12.81
N LEU A 23 -1.22 4.95 -13.84
CA LEU A 23 -2.13 6.10 -13.76
C LEU A 23 -3.57 5.67 -13.50
N LEU A 24 -4.06 4.62 -14.15
CA LEU A 24 -5.40 4.08 -13.92
C LEU A 24 -5.55 3.60 -12.47
N THR A 25 -4.57 2.85 -11.96
CA THR A 25 -4.54 2.40 -10.56
C THR A 25 -4.52 3.57 -9.59
N LEU A 26 -3.70 4.60 -9.83
CA LEU A 26 -3.69 5.81 -9.00
C LEU A 26 -5.02 6.57 -9.05
N VAL A 27 -5.66 6.68 -10.20
CA VAL A 27 -6.99 7.30 -10.33
C VAL A 27 -8.03 6.51 -9.54
N VAL A 28 -8.03 5.19 -9.64
CA VAL A 28 -8.93 4.31 -8.89
C VAL A 28 -8.72 4.48 -7.39
N ILE A 29 -7.47 4.42 -6.92
CA ILE A 29 -7.12 4.64 -5.51
C ILE A 29 -7.59 6.03 -5.07
N TYR A 30 -7.25 7.07 -5.82
CA TYR A 30 -7.63 8.44 -5.49
C TYR A 30 -9.15 8.62 -5.37
N LEU A 31 -9.91 8.14 -6.36
CA LEU A 31 -11.37 8.26 -6.36
C LEU A 31 -11.98 7.48 -5.20
N ALA A 32 -11.53 6.25 -4.96
CA ALA A 32 -12.01 5.42 -3.87
C ALA A 32 -11.71 6.08 -2.51
N SER A 33 -10.48 6.52 -2.28
CA SER A 33 -10.09 7.21 -1.05
C SER A 33 -10.87 8.51 -0.85
N LYS A 34 -11.08 9.31 -1.90
CA LYS A 34 -11.86 10.55 -1.81
C LYS A 34 -13.33 10.29 -1.45
N LEU A 35 -13.94 9.27 -2.07
CA LEU A 35 -15.31 8.86 -1.77
C LEU A 35 -15.43 8.30 -0.35
N GLY A 36 -14.47 7.47 0.08
CA GLY A 36 -14.41 6.92 1.43
C GLY A 36 -14.24 8.00 2.49
N ALA A 37 -13.28 8.92 2.29
CA ALA A 37 -13.07 10.07 3.17
C ALA A 37 -14.34 10.92 3.30
N GLU A 38 -15.01 11.24 2.20
CA GLU A 38 -16.23 12.04 2.23
C GLU A 38 -17.39 11.29 2.92
N ALA A 39 -17.53 9.98 2.69
CA ALA A 39 -18.52 9.16 3.39
C ALA A 39 -18.25 9.09 4.91
N ALA A 40 -16.99 8.92 5.32
CA ALA A 40 -16.61 8.94 6.73
C ALA A 40 -16.91 10.29 7.38
N ARG A 41 -16.61 11.40 6.70
CA ARG A 41 -16.93 12.76 7.17
C ARG A 41 -18.43 12.98 7.36
N ARG A 42 -19.28 12.39 6.51
CA ARG A 42 -20.74 12.47 6.66
C ARG A 42 -21.29 11.74 7.88
N LEU A 43 -20.51 10.81 8.44
CA LEU A 43 -20.84 10.02 9.63
C LEU A 43 -20.06 10.48 10.87
N ASP A 44 -19.42 11.66 10.82
CA ASP A 44 -18.56 12.21 11.88
C ASP A 44 -17.36 11.32 12.25
N PHE A 45 -16.88 10.49 11.33
CA PHE A 45 -15.65 9.70 11.49
C PHE A 45 -14.42 10.43 10.93
N PRO A 46 -13.20 10.15 11.46
CA PRO A 46 -11.95 10.61 10.87
C PRO A 46 -11.83 10.20 9.39
N PRO A 47 -11.43 11.11 8.47
CA PRO A 47 -11.33 10.82 7.04
C PRO A 47 -10.47 9.61 6.70
N VAL A 48 -9.35 9.44 7.41
CA VAL A 48 -8.38 8.35 7.20
C VAL A 48 -9.04 6.97 7.37
N LEU A 49 -10.02 6.82 8.27
CA LEU A 49 -10.76 5.55 8.40
C LEU A 49 -11.54 5.22 7.13
N GLY A 50 -12.15 6.22 6.51
CA GLY A 50 -12.85 6.06 5.23
C GLY A 50 -11.91 5.69 4.09
N GLU A 51 -10.71 6.26 4.07
CA GLU A 51 -9.66 5.94 3.08
C GLU A 51 -9.17 4.49 3.24
N LEU A 52 -8.93 4.03 4.47
CA LEU A 52 -8.53 2.64 4.74
C LEU A 52 -9.63 1.65 4.35
N VAL A 53 -10.88 1.93 4.70
CA VAL A 53 -12.02 1.07 4.34
C VAL A 53 -12.22 1.05 2.82
N ALA A 54 -12.10 2.18 2.14
CA ALA A 54 -12.15 2.23 0.68
C ALA A 54 -11.03 1.40 0.04
N GLY A 55 -9.82 1.44 0.61
CA GLY A 55 -8.71 0.58 0.20
C GLY A 55 -9.02 -0.92 0.36
N VAL A 56 -9.59 -1.33 1.50
CA VAL A 56 -10.03 -2.72 1.73
C VAL A 56 -11.09 -3.14 0.71
N ILE A 57 -12.07 -2.27 0.41
CA ILE A 57 -13.15 -2.55 -0.54
C ILE A 57 -12.62 -2.67 -1.98
N VAL A 58 -11.74 -1.78 -2.41
CA VAL A 58 -11.17 -1.79 -3.77
C VAL A 58 -10.10 -2.87 -3.94
N GLY A 59 -9.43 -3.22 -2.85
CA GLY A 59 -8.37 -4.21 -2.81
C GLY A 59 -8.85 -5.66 -2.89
N VAL A 60 -7.97 -6.56 -2.45
CA VAL A 60 -8.19 -8.02 -2.41
C VAL A 60 -9.40 -8.44 -1.57
N SER A 61 -9.88 -7.61 -0.65
CA SER A 61 -10.93 -8.05 0.29
C SER A 61 -12.34 -7.99 -0.28
N ALA A 62 -12.59 -7.26 -1.39
CA ALA A 62 -13.90 -7.25 -2.02
C ALA A 62 -13.84 -7.20 -3.55
N LEU A 63 -13.50 -6.04 -4.13
CA LEU A 63 -13.66 -5.83 -5.58
C LEU A 63 -12.54 -6.44 -6.43
N HIS A 64 -11.40 -6.82 -5.83
CA HIS A 64 -10.21 -7.31 -6.55
C HIS A 64 -9.82 -6.38 -7.73
N LEU A 65 -10.08 -5.09 -7.55
CA LEU A 65 -9.87 -4.10 -8.60
C LEU A 65 -8.38 -3.73 -8.66
N VAL A 66 -7.81 -3.44 -7.49
CA VAL A 66 -6.37 -3.20 -7.30
C VAL A 66 -5.81 -4.33 -6.45
N ILE A 67 -4.86 -5.08 -6.98
CA ILE A 67 -4.17 -6.15 -6.24
C ILE A 67 -2.66 -6.02 -6.46
N PHE A 68 -1.90 -6.59 -5.54
CA PHE A 68 -0.43 -6.57 -5.59
C PHE A 68 0.10 -8.02 -5.57
N PRO A 69 1.19 -8.32 -6.28
CA PRO A 69 1.79 -9.67 -6.38
C PRO A 69 2.28 -10.23 -5.03
N GLU A 70 2.48 -9.37 -4.02
CA GLU A 70 3.01 -9.72 -2.69
C GLU A 70 2.15 -10.76 -1.94
N GLY A 71 0.85 -10.88 -2.29
CA GLY A 71 -0.08 -11.84 -1.69
C GLY A 71 -0.14 -13.21 -2.37
N GLY A 72 0.73 -13.49 -3.35
CA GLY A 72 0.67 -14.73 -4.16
C GLY A 72 -0.47 -14.75 -5.18
N LEU A 73 -1.05 -13.58 -5.48
CA LEU A 73 -2.11 -13.37 -6.47
C LEU A 73 -1.51 -13.08 -7.85
N SER A 74 -2.16 -13.55 -8.91
CA SER A 74 -1.72 -13.34 -10.30
C SER A 74 -2.38 -12.11 -10.90
N ALA A 75 -1.81 -11.56 -11.96
CA ALA A 75 -2.41 -10.45 -12.70
C ALA A 75 -3.83 -10.76 -13.21
N SER A 76 -4.14 -12.04 -13.41
CA SER A 76 -5.48 -12.51 -13.81
C SER A 76 -6.56 -12.25 -12.76
N ASP A 77 -6.17 -12.10 -11.49
CA ASP A 77 -7.10 -11.82 -10.39
C ASP A 77 -7.48 -10.33 -10.32
N SER A 78 -6.78 -9.47 -11.07
CA SER A 78 -7.04 -8.03 -11.11
C SER A 78 -8.04 -7.67 -12.21
N VAL A 79 -9.12 -6.99 -11.82
CA VAL A 79 -10.07 -6.43 -12.80
C VAL A 79 -9.38 -5.35 -13.68
N ILE A 80 -8.48 -4.54 -13.13
CA ILE A 80 -7.73 -3.53 -13.90
C ILE A 80 -6.87 -4.22 -14.98
N MET A 81 -6.14 -5.28 -14.63
CA MET A 81 -5.30 -5.99 -15.60
C MET A 81 -6.13 -6.70 -16.66
N THR A 82 -7.29 -7.26 -16.29
CA THR A 82 -8.26 -7.84 -17.25
C THR A 82 -8.77 -6.78 -18.23
N VAL A 83 -9.08 -5.56 -17.74
CA VAL A 83 -9.50 -4.44 -18.59
C VAL A 83 -8.37 -3.99 -19.51
N LEU A 84 -7.14 -3.86 -19.00
CA LEU A 84 -5.98 -3.50 -19.81
C LEU A 84 -5.67 -4.54 -20.89
N GLN A 85 -5.79 -5.83 -20.55
CA GLN A 85 -5.66 -6.94 -21.49
C GLN A 85 -6.73 -6.87 -22.59
N GLY A 86 -7.99 -6.60 -22.22
CA GLY A 86 -9.09 -6.46 -23.17
C GLY A 86 -8.94 -5.26 -24.11
N LEU A 87 -8.47 -4.11 -23.59
CA LEU A 87 -8.29 -2.89 -24.38
C LEU A 87 -7.10 -2.95 -25.34
N ASN A 88 -6.01 -3.60 -24.93
CA ASN A 88 -4.74 -3.60 -25.68
C ASN A 88 -4.39 -4.98 -26.29
N GLN A 89 -5.29 -5.97 -26.21
CA GLN A 89 -5.10 -7.33 -26.76
C GLN A 89 -3.79 -7.99 -26.32
N LEU A 90 -3.45 -7.83 -25.03
CA LEU A 90 -2.16 -8.23 -24.49
C LEU A 90 -2.03 -9.76 -24.36
N ALA A 91 -0.83 -10.27 -24.68
CA ALA A 91 -0.47 -11.63 -24.36
C ALA A 91 -0.43 -11.82 -22.83
N PRO A 92 -0.82 -12.98 -22.27
CA PRO A 92 -0.83 -13.22 -20.82
C PRO A 92 0.51 -12.92 -20.14
N ALA A 93 1.62 -13.32 -20.79
CA ALA A 93 2.98 -13.07 -20.28
C ALA A 93 3.39 -11.58 -20.30
N ALA A 94 2.72 -10.73 -21.07
CA ALA A 94 2.94 -9.28 -21.01
C ALA A 94 2.18 -8.66 -19.82
N VAL A 95 0.97 -9.16 -19.53
CA VAL A 95 0.15 -8.70 -18.41
C VAL A 95 0.85 -8.94 -17.07
N ASP A 96 1.45 -10.11 -16.87
CA ASP A 96 2.21 -10.41 -15.64
C ASP A 96 3.40 -9.46 -15.44
N ARG A 97 4.15 -9.17 -16.51
CA ARG A 97 5.28 -8.22 -16.45
C ARG A 97 4.83 -6.79 -16.16
N ILE A 98 3.72 -6.36 -16.77
CA ILE A 98 3.13 -5.03 -16.52
C ILE A 98 2.63 -4.95 -15.07
N PHE A 99 2.03 -6.02 -14.56
CA PHE A 99 1.54 -6.12 -13.19
C PHE A 99 2.67 -6.01 -12.16
N GLU A 100 3.76 -6.75 -12.34
CA GLU A 100 4.94 -6.67 -11.47
C GLU A 100 5.55 -5.26 -11.48
N SER A 101 5.78 -4.69 -12.66
CA SER A 101 6.37 -3.35 -12.79
C SER A 101 5.47 -2.26 -12.21
N GLN A 102 4.16 -2.34 -12.45
CA GLN A 102 3.20 -1.42 -11.85
C GLN A 102 3.25 -1.48 -10.32
N SER A 103 3.27 -2.67 -9.73
CA SER A 103 3.32 -2.86 -8.28
C SER A 103 4.55 -2.21 -7.68
N GLU A 104 5.72 -2.42 -8.27
CA GLU A 104 6.98 -1.81 -7.81
C GLU A 104 6.87 -0.28 -7.80
N VAL A 105 6.36 0.31 -8.89
CA VAL A 105 6.18 1.76 -9.00
C VAL A 105 5.20 2.28 -7.94
N ILE A 106 4.06 1.62 -7.75
CA ILE A 106 3.05 2.05 -6.76
C ILE A 106 3.62 1.93 -5.33
N SER A 107 4.37 0.86 -5.02
CA SER A 107 5.01 0.67 -3.72
C SER A 107 6.00 1.80 -3.42
N VAL A 108 6.86 2.15 -4.38
CA VAL A 108 7.80 3.26 -4.24
C VAL A 108 7.06 4.59 -4.05
N LEU A 109 5.99 4.84 -4.81
CA LEU A 109 5.17 6.05 -4.64
C LEU A 109 4.50 6.11 -3.26
N ALA A 110 4.00 4.99 -2.74
CA ALA A 110 3.39 4.91 -1.41
C ALA A 110 4.41 5.18 -0.31
N GLU A 111 5.60 4.58 -0.41
CA GLU A 111 6.70 4.80 0.53
C GLU A 111 7.13 6.27 0.55
N ILE A 112 7.33 6.88 -0.62
CA ILE A 112 7.66 8.31 -0.74
C ILE A 112 6.55 9.18 -0.13
N GLY A 113 5.28 8.86 -0.38
CA GLY A 113 4.14 9.59 0.18
C GLY A 113 4.12 9.61 1.71
N VAL A 114 4.36 8.46 2.34
CA VAL A 114 4.46 8.36 3.81
C VAL A 114 5.68 9.10 4.34
N ILE A 115 6.83 8.98 3.68
CA ILE A 115 8.05 9.70 4.08
C ILE A 115 7.83 11.22 4.03
N ILE A 116 7.24 11.73 2.95
CA ILE A 116 6.94 13.17 2.82
C ILE A 116 5.96 13.62 3.90
N LEU A 117 4.90 12.85 4.15
CA LEU A 117 3.91 13.19 5.19
C LEU A 117 4.55 13.26 6.59
N LEU A 118 5.35 12.26 6.97
CA LEU A 118 6.04 12.24 8.26
C LEU A 118 7.08 13.36 8.36
N PHE A 119 7.75 13.66 7.25
CA PHE A 119 8.71 14.76 7.17
C PHE A 119 8.02 16.12 7.35
N GLU A 120 6.87 16.32 6.71
CA GLU A 120 6.05 17.54 6.86
C GLU A 120 5.60 17.73 8.31
N ILE A 121 5.08 16.68 8.95
CA ILE A 121 4.71 16.71 10.38
C ILE A 121 5.93 17.08 11.24
N GLY A 122 7.12 16.58 10.90
CA GLY A 122 8.37 16.93 11.58
C GLY A 122 8.78 18.40 11.39
N LEU A 123 8.55 18.97 10.21
CA LEU A 123 8.85 20.37 9.90
C LEU A 123 7.88 21.36 10.57
N GLU A 124 6.63 20.96 10.78
CA GLU A 124 5.61 21.78 11.46
C GLU A 124 5.77 21.78 13.00
N SER A 125 6.44 20.76 13.56
CA SER A 125 6.62 20.61 15.00
C SER A 125 7.57 21.67 15.61
N ASP A 126 7.08 22.39 16.64
CA ASP A 126 7.91 23.33 17.42
C ASP A 126 8.80 22.59 18.44
N LEU A 127 10.11 22.53 18.15
CA LEU A 127 11.09 21.87 19.01
C LEU A 127 11.24 22.51 20.40
N ARG A 128 10.95 23.80 20.55
CA ARG A 128 11.06 24.50 21.84
C ARG A 128 9.93 24.06 22.76
N GLN A 129 8.71 24.02 22.24
CA GLN A 129 7.54 23.51 22.96
C GLN A 129 7.71 22.03 23.32
N LEU A 130 8.23 21.21 22.40
CA LEU A 130 8.50 19.80 22.66
C LEU A 130 9.51 19.58 23.80
N LYS A 131 10.54 20.44 23.89
CA LYS A 131 11.56 20.37 24.94
C LYS A 131 10.98 20.66 26.33
N GLU A 132 10.00 21.56 26.45
CA GLU A 132 9.37 21.90 27.74
C GLU A 132 8.65 20.71 28.37
N VAL A 133 8.07 19.82 27.55
CA VAL A 133 7.38 18.60 27.98
C VAL A 133 8.19 17.31 27.74
N GLY A 134 9.50 17.43 27.47
CA GLY A 134 10.32 16.31 26.95
C GLY A 134 10.33 15.05 27.83
N ILE A 135 10.33 15.21 29.16
CA ILE A 135 10.29 14.06 30.09
C ILE A 135 8.92 13.36 30.02
N GLN A 136 7.83 14.14 29.98
CA GLN A 136 6.48 13.57 29.88
C GLN A 136 6.31 12.83 28.55
N ALA A 137 6.75 13.43 27.45
CA ALA A 137 6.70 12.80 26.12
C ALA A 137 7.49 11.49 26.07
N THR A 138 8.68 11.44 26.70
CA THR A 138 9.52 10.24 26.73
C THR A 138 8.86 9.12 27.55
N VAL A 139 8.34 9.43 28.74
CA VAL A 139 7.63 8.44 29.57
C VAL A 139 6.39 7.92 28.84
N VAL A 140 5.58 8.81 28.26
CA VAL A 140 4.38 8.43 27.50
C VAL A 140 4.74 7.56 26.30
N ALA A 141 5.80 7.88 25.56
CA ALA A 141 6.25 7.06 24.44
C ALA A 141 6.74 5.67 24.89
N CYS A 142 7.59 5.59 25.93
CA CYS A 142 8.09 4.32 26.44
C CYS A 142 6.95 3.44 26.98
N VAL A 143 6.05 4.01 27.79
CA VAL A 143 4.91 3.27 28.33
C VAL A 143 3.91 2.91 27.23
N GLY A 144 3.66 3.83 26.30
CA GLY A 144 2.77 3.66 25.16
C GLY A 144 3.22 2.60 24.16
N VAL A 145 4.50 2.23 24.16
CA VAL A 145 5.03 1.08 23.40
C VAL A 145 5.10 -0.17 24.28
N ALA A 146 5.72 -0.08 25.46
CA ALA A 146 5.97 -1.25 26.30
C ALA A 146 4.69 -1.90 26.84
N ALA A 147 3.67 -1.10 27.20
CA ALA A 147 2.42 -1.61 27.75
C ALA A 147 1.58 -2.40 26.71
N PRO A 148 1.24 -1.85 25.52
CA PRO A 148 0.54 -2.64 24.50
C PRO A 148 1.38 -3.82 24.01
N PHE A 149 2.70 -3.68 23.92
CA PHE A 149 3.59 -4.80 23.57
C PHE A 149 3.50 -5.96 24.57
N ALA A 150 3.65 -5.66 25.86
CA ALA A 150 3.56 -6.67 26.92
C ALA A 150 2.14 -7.27 27.00
N ALA A 151 1.11 -6.44 26.86
CA ALA A 151 -0.29 -6.89 26.89
C ALA A 151 -0.63 -7.77 25.67
N GLY A 152 -0.17 -7.42 24.47
CA GLY A 152 -0.35 -8.21 23.26
C GLY A 152 0.35 -9.56 23.36
N THR A 153 1.62 -9.56 23.75
CA THR A 153 2.41 -10.78 23.97
C THR A 153 1.76 -11.68 25.02
N ALA A 154 1.43 -11.12 26.20
CA ALA A 154 0.82 -11.88 27.28
C ALA A 154 -0.59 -12.39 26.92
N GLY A 155 -1.39 -11.58 26.21
CA GLY A 155 -2.71 -11.97 25.74
C GLY A 155 -2.65 -13.17 24.79
N LEU A 156 -1.72 -13.15 23.83
CA LEU A 156 -1.50 -14.27 22.90
C LEU A 156 -1.01 -15.54 23.61
N MET A 157 -0.12 -15.41 24.61
CA MET A 157 0.37 -16.55 25.37
C MET A 157 -0.67 -17.14 26.33
N LEU A 158 -1.40 -16.29 27.06
CA LEU A 158 -2.31 -16.74 28.13
C LEU A 158 -3.69 -17.12 27.62
N VAL A 159 -4.26 -16.35 26.69
CA VAL A 159 -5.62 -16.59 26.17
C VAL A 159 -5.56 -17.58 25.01
N PHE A 160 -4.65 -17.36 24.07
CA PHE A 160 -4.58 -18.12 22.82
C PHE A 160 -3.53 -19.24 22.82
N HIS A 161 -2.76 -19.39 23.91
CA HIS A 161 -1.74 -20.44 24.07
C HIS A 161 -0.70 -20.47 22.93
N VAL A 162 -0.45 -19.32 22.33
CA VAL A 162 0.54 -19.16 21.26
C VAL A 162 1.94 -19.26 21.86
N ALA A 163 2.84 -19.94 21.15
CA ALA A 163 4.24 -20.04 21.56
C ALA A 163 4.89 -18.65 21.72
N ALA A 164 5.87 -18.54 22.63
CA ALA A 164 6.47 -17.26 22.99
C ALA A 164 7.06 -16.50 21.81
N ILE A 165 7.68 -17.19 20.85
CA ILE A 165 8.34 -16.53 19.70
C ILE A 165 7.29 -15.79 18.83
N PRO A 166 6.27 -16.44 18.24
CA PRO A 166 5.22 -15.73 17.50
C PRO A 166 4.47 -14.68 18.32
N ALA A 167 4.25 -14.93 19.62
CA ALA A 167 3.57 -13.98 20.50
C ALA A 167 4.37 -12.68 20.69
N ILE A 168 5.68 -12.78 20.86
CA ILE A 168 6.59 -11.61 20.98
C ILE A 168 6.73 -10.86 19.66
N PHE A 169 6.60 -11.55 18.51
CA PHE A 169 6.63 -10.89 17.19
C PHE A 169 5.35 -10.11 16.89
N ALA A 170 4.21 -10.57 17.40
CA ALA A 170 2.90 -9.98 17.14
C ALA A 170 2.46 -8.97 18.20
N GLY A 171 2.92 -9.12 19.44
CA GLY A 171 2.80 -8.12 20.50
C GLY A 171 3.74 -6.96 20.23
#